data_AF-A0A839WS44-F1
#
_entry.id   AF-A0A839WS44-F1
#
_cell.length_a   1.000
_cell.length_b   1.000
_cell.length_c   1.000
_cell.angle_alpha   90.00
_cell.angle_beta   90.00
_cell.angle_gamma   90.00
#
_symmetry.space_group_name_H-M   'P 1'
#
loop_
_entity.id
_entity.type
_entity.pdbx_description
1 polymer ?
#
loop_
_entity_poly.entity_id
_entity_poly.type
_entity_poly.pdbx_seq_one_letter_code
_entity_poly.pdbx_strand_id
1 'polypeptide(L)'
;MTVPLLDRTQFGPPEHWDDVVRSYRSSARYVPTALEQLLFELAGHRCTICKAPWMEVHHILELENGGETAYENLIVLCPNCHTRVHAEGVPSATELRHYKAKQEIAYELPVLSRLSHEERSFLRELSAKTIEQRLAFSRRFSKEVSASSQDQAVESYRAEVGYIELQRNDMARVDLEHAITLTDGNSVSVSLRVHLTGKGTKWLQYLEATKRVPE
;
A
#
# COMPACT_ATOMS: atom_id res chain seq x y z
N MET A 1 -15.92 34.83 2.35
CA MET A 1 -17.14 34.09 1.92
C MET A 1 -16.68 32.79 1.30
N THR A 2 -16.83 31.68 2.01
CA THR A 2 -16.49 30.34 1.52
C THR A 2 -17.54 29.93 0.49
N VAL A 3 -17.15 29.89 -0.78
CA VAL A 3 -18.00 29.33 -1.82
C VAL A 3 -18.16 27.83 -1.51
N PRO A 4 -19.40 27.30 -1.43
CA PRO A 4 -19.63 25.93 -0.99
C PRO A 4 -19.00 24.92 -1.97
N LEU A 5 -18.62 23.76 -1.42
CA LEU A 5 -18.33 22.55 -2.21
C LEU A 5 -19.50 22.32 -3.18
N LEU A 6 -19.19 22.00 -4.43
CA LEU A 6 -20.18 21.70 -5.47
C LEU A 6 -21.22 20.72 -4.93
N ASP A 7 -22.46 21.19 -4.79
CA ASP A 7 -23.58 20.36 -4.38
C ASP A 7 -24.00 19.46 -5.55
N ARG A 8 -23.58 18.21 -5.49
CA ARG A 8 -23.78 17.20 -6.54
C ARG A 8 -25.23 16.78 -6.70
N THR A 9 -26.12 17.15 -5.76
CA THR A 9 -27.54 16.74 -5.78
C THR A 9 -28.43 17.65 -6.65
N GLN A 10 -27.92 18.78 -7.11
CA GLN A 10 -28.71 19.81 -7.80
C GLN A 10 -28.76 19.70 -9.33
N PHE A 11 -28.10 18.73 -9.94
CA PHE A 11 -28.14 18.57 -11.41
C PHE A 11 -28.51 17.13 -11.80
N GLY A 12 -29.09 16.95 -12.98
CA GLY A 12 -29.61 15.67 -13.48
C GLY A 12 -28.84 15.13 -14.69
N PRO A 13 -28.87 13.80 -14.97
CA PRO A 13 -28.24 13.20 -16.15
C PRO A 13 -28.94 13.62 -17.46
N PRO A 14 -28.26 13.65 -18.63
CA PRO A 14 -26.95 13.05 -18.96
C PRO A 14 -25.86 14.07 -19.37
N GLU A 15 -25.99 15.36 -19.06
CA GLU A 15 -25.02 16.35 -19.53
C GLU A 15 -23.72 16.39 -18.67
N HIS A 16 -22.58 16.25 -19.36
CA HIS A 16 -21.19 16.12 -18.90
C HIS A 16 -20.80 16.79 -17.55
N TRP A 17 -21.11 16.11 -16.45
CA TRP A 17 -20.60 16.40 -15.11
C TRP A 17 -19.07 16.47 -15.04
N ASP A 18 -18.40 15.64 -15.85
CA ASP A 18 -16.94 15.55 -15.93
C ASP A 18 -16.31 16.87 -16.33
N ASP A 19 -16.92 17.65 -17.22
CA ASP A 19 -16.32 18.90 -17.71
C ASP A 19 -16.37 20.00 -16.65
N VAL A 20 -17.46 20.06 -15.87
CA VAL A 20 -17.59 20.98 -14.73
C VAL A 20 -16.59 20.60 -13.63
N VAL A 21 -16.48 19.30 -13.33
CA VAL A 21 -15.50 18.79 -12.36
C VAL A 21 -14.07 19.05 -12.83
N ARG A 22 -13.75 18.82 -14.10
CA ARG A 22 -12.44 19.12 -14.72
C ARG A 22 -12.09 20.60 -14.62
N SER A 23 -13.05 21.47 -14.94
CA SER A 23 -12.88 22.92 -14.85
C SER A 23 -12.61 23.36 -13.42
N TYR A 24 -13.38 22.86 -12.45
CA TYR A 24 -13.16 23.14 -11.03
C TYR A 24 -11.79 22.66 -10.56
N ARG A 25 -11.41 21.42 -10.90
CA ARG A 25 -10.13 20.81 -10.52
C ARG A 25 -8.91 21.50 -11.13
N SER A 26 -9.07 22.07 -12.32
CA SER A 26 -8.02 22.83 -13.01
C SER A 26 -7.92 24.28 -12.53
N SER A 27 -8.83 24.72 -11.65
CA SER A 27 -8.79 26.06 -11.09
C SER A 27 -7.76 26.21 -9.97
N ALA A 28 -7.25 27.42 -9.76
CA ALA A 28 -6.34 27.74 -8.66
C ALA A 28 -6.95 27.55 -7.25
N ARG A 29 -8.23 27.18 -7.16
CA ARG A 29 -8.97 26.97 -5.91
C ARG A 29 -9.11 25.50 -5.52
N TYR A 30 -8.75 24.57 -6.40
CA TYR A 30 -8.89 23.16 -6.11
C TYR A 30 -7.90 22.73 -5.03
N VAL A 31 -8.44 22.17 -3.95
CA VAL A 31 -7.68 21.51 -2.90
C VAL A 31 -8.23 20.09 -2.78
N PRO A 32 -7.44 19.04 -3.04
CA PRO A 32 -7.88 17.67 -2.85
C PRO A 32 -8.32 17.42 -1.41
N THR A 33 -9.35 16.61 -1.24
CA THR A 33 -9.68 16.02 0.07
C THR A 33 -8.58 15.04 0.50
N ALA A 34 -8.52 14.71 1.79
CA ALA A 34 -7.56 13.73 2.31
C ALA A 34 -7.71 12.35 1.62
N LEU A 35 -8.94 11.94 1.29
CA LEU A 35 -9.21 10.70 0.56
C LEU A 35 -8.70 10.76 -0.88
N GLU A 36 -8.93 11.88 -1.59
CA GLU A 36 -8.40 12.08 -2.95
C GLU A 36 -6.87 12.10 -2.96
N GLN A 37 -6.25 12.77 -1.98
CA GLN A 37 -4.79 12.81 -1.84
C GLN A 37 -4.21 11.41 -1.64
N LEU A 38 -4.80 10.61 -0.75
CA LEU A 38 -4.42 9.20 -0.53
C LEU A 38 -4.55 8.38 -1.82
N LEU A 39 -5.66 8.53 -2.54
CA LEU A 39 -5.88 7.83 -3.81
C LEU A 39 -4.82 8.20 -4.86
N PHE A 40 -4.51 9.49 -5.02
CA PHE A 40 -3.48 9.93 -5.96
C PHE A 40 -2.09 9.42 -5.59
N GLU A 41 -1.75 9.41 -4.30
CA GLU A 41 -0.47 8.89 -3.80
C GLU A 41 -0.33 7.39 -4.08
N LEU A 42 -1.34 6.59 -3.75
CA LEU A 42 -1.34 5.14 -4.01
C LEU A 42 -1.40 4.79 -5.50
N ALA A 43 -1.90 5.71 -6.32
CA ALA A 43 -1.83 5.60 -7.78
C ALA A 43 -0.50 6.08 -8.37
N GLY A 44 0.43 6.53 -7.53
CA GLY A 44 1.69 7.13 -7.98
C GLY A 44 1.46 8.31 -8.93
N HIS A 45 0.34 9.02 -8.75
CA HIS A 45 -0.14 10.11 -9.61
C HIS A 45 -0.28 9.72 -11.09
N ARG A 46 -0.67 8.46 -11.37
CA ARG A 46 -0.83 7.92 -12.73
C ARG A 46 -2.04 7.01 -12.88
N CYS A 47 -2.60 6.96 -14.09
CA CYS A 47 -3.82 6.22 -14.40
C CYS A 47 -3.68 4.76 -13.99
N THR A 48 -4.63 4.22 -13.22
CA THR A 48 -4.62 2.82 -12.81
C THR A 48 -4.50 1.89 -14.03
N ILE A 49 -5.18 2.24 -15.13
CA ILE A 49 -5.25 1.46 -16.37
C ILE A 49 -4.03 1.70 -17.27
N CYS A 50 -3.86 2.91 -17.80
CA CYS A 50 -2.90 3.20 -18.88
C CYS A 50 -1.63 3.91 -18.42
N LYS A 51 -1.49 4.23 -17.13
CA LYS A 51 -0.35 4.95 -16.53
C LYS A 51 -0.12 6.39 -17.05
N ALA A 52 -1.03 6.95 -17.83
CA ALA A 52 -0.98 8.35 -18.22
C ALA A 52 -1.03 9.29 -17.00
N PRO A 53 -0.36 10.46 -17.05
CA PRO A 53 -0.52 11.50 -16.04
C PRO A 53 -1.90 12.16 -16.17
N TRP A 54 -2.25 13.00 -15.18
CA TRP A 54 -3.53 13.69 -15.03
C TRP A 54 -4.68 12.76 -14.66
N MET A 55 -5.21 12.96 -13.46
CA MET A 55 -5.92 11.92 -12.72
C MET A 55 -7.27 12.41 -12.21
N GLU A 56 -8.31 11.62 -12.44
CA GLU A 56 -9.68 11.77 -11.98
C GLU A 56 -10.00 10.63 -11.02
N VAL A 57 -10.79 10.91 -9.99
CA VAL A 57 -11.30 9.87 -9.10
C VAL A 57 -12.65 9.44 -9.64
N HIS A 58 -12.79 8.14 -9.88
CA HIS A 58 -13.96 7.51 -10.45
C HIS A 58 -14.58 6.54 -9.43
N HIS A 59 -15.91 6.49 -9.38
CA HIS A 59 -16.67 5.55 -8.58
C HIS A 59 -16.86 4.23 -9.34
N ILE A 60 -16.27 3.14 -8.85
CA ILE A 60 -16.35 1.81 -9.49
C ILE A 60 -17.81 1.32 -9.57
N LEU A 61 -18.58 1.51 -8.50
CA LEU A 61 -20.03 1.48 -8.51
C LEU A 61 -20.50 2.94 -8.45
N GLU A 62 -21.21 3.38 -9.49
CA GLU A 62 -21.69 4.76 -9.61
C GLU A 62 -22.59 5.18 -8.44
N LEU A 63 -22.57 6.48 -8.10
CA LEU A 63 -23.40 7.05 -7.03
C LEU A 63 -24.90 6.80 -7.27
N GLU A 64 -25.36 6.95 -8.52
CA GLU A 64 -26.77 6.71 -8.89
C GLU A 64 -27.20 5.26 -8.65
N ASN A 65 -26.25 4.33 -8.65
CA ASN A 65 -26.47 2.90 -8.41
C ASN A 65 -26.20 2.50 -6.94
N GLY A 66 -26.18 3.48 -6.02
CA GLY A 66 -25.94 3.26 -4.59
C GLY A 66 -24.47 3.10 -4.21
N GLY A 67 -23.54 3.50 -5.08
CA GLY A 67 -22.12 3.52 -4.78
C GLY A 67 -21.76 4.54 -3.69
N GLU A 68 -20.91 4.14 -2.75
CA GLU A 68 -20.42 5.04 -1.70
C GLU A 68 -19.15 5.79 -2.15
N THR A 69 -18.93 6.99 -1.61
CA THR A 69 -17.64 7.70 -1.73
C THR A 69 -16.68 7.18 -0.66
N ALA A 70 -16.31 5.90 -0.78
CA ALA A 70 -15.42 5.18 0.12
C ALA A 70 -14.20 4.70 -0.65
N TYR A 71 -13.06 4.56 0.04
CA TYR A 71 -11.80 4.16 -0.60
C TYR A 71 -11.97 2.94 -1.51
N GLU A 72 -12.64 1.90 -1.04
CA GLU A 72 -12.86 0.62 -1.72
C GLU A 72 -13.60 0.76 -3.05
N ASN A 73 -14.46 1.78 -3.16
CA ASN A 73 -15.29 2.04 -4.32
C ASN A 73 -14.68 3.11 -5.26
N LEU A 74 -13.51 3.65 -4.95
CA LEU A 74 -12.87 4.70 -5.74
C LEU A 74 -11.63 4.21 -6.47
N ILE A 75 -11.44 4.60 -7.72
CA ILE A 75 -10.27 4.28 -8.55
C ILE A 75 -9.77 5.54 -9.26
N VAL A 76 -8.48 5.58 -9.60
CA VAL A 76 -7.88 6.78 -10.17
C VAL A 76 -7.58 6.60 -11.66
N LEU A 77 -8.27 7.33 -12.52
CA LEU A 77 -8.21 7.17 -13.97
C LEU A 77 -7.73 8.45 -14.65
N CYS A 78 -7.16 8.37 -15.86
CA CYS A 78 -6.99 9.57 -16.67
C CYS A 78 -8.30 9.96 -17.36
N PRO A 79 -8.45 11.21 -17.84
CA PRO A 79 -9.64 11.69 -18.55
C PRO A 79 -10.17 10.73 -19.62
N ASN A 80 -9.27 10.18 -20.45
CA ASN A 80 -9.64 9.28 -21.54
C ASN A 80 -10.18 7.94 -21.03
N CYS A 81 -9.53 7.35 -20.02
CA CYS A 81 -9.99 6.10 -19.43
C CYS A 81 -11.29 6.29 -18.64
N HIS A 82 -11.43 7.43 -17.95
CA HIS A 82 -12.63 7.78 -17.20
C HIS A 82 -13.84 7.89 -18.14
N THR A 83 -13.71 8.70 -19.20
CA THR A 83 -14.76 8.84 -20.22
C THR A 83 -15.08 7.51 -20.90
N ARG A 84 -14.08 6.66 -21.19
CA ARG A 84 -14.32 5.34 -21.79
C ARG A 84 -15.16 4.44 -20.89
N VAL A 85 -14.94 4.47 -19.57
CA VAL A 85 -15.77 3.70 -18.63
C VAL A 85 -17.22 4.19 -18.67
N HIS A 86 -17.45 5.50 -18.60
CA HIS A 86 -18.82 6.03 -18.66
C HIS A 86 -19.50 5.79 -20.02
N ALA A 87 -18.78 5.99 -21.13
CA ALA A 87 -19.37 5.96 -22.47
C ALA A 87 -19.55 4.54 -23.02
N GLU A 88 -18.62 3.63 -22.72
CA GLU A 88 -18.57 2.29 -23.29
C GLU A 88 -18.83 1.19 -22.27
N GLY A 89 -18.79 1.50 -20.97
CA GLY A 89 -18.82 0.49 -19.90
C GLY A 89 -17.52 -0.34 -19.83
N VAL A 90 -16.43 0.17 -20.41
CA VAL A 90 -15.16 -0.57 -20.56
C VAL A 90 -13.96 0.18 -19.94
N PRO A 91 -13.28 -0.39 -18.93
CA PRO A 91 -13.53 -1.70 -18.32
C PRO A 91 -14.78 -1.72 -17.44
N SER A 92 -15.35 -2.91 -17.26
CA SER A 92 -16.46 -3.15 -16.33
C SER A 92 -16.05 -2.89 -14.88
N ALA A 93 -17.02 -2.70 -13.97
CA ALA A 93 -16.77 -2.52 -12.54
C ALA A 93 -15.87 -3.62 -11.95
N THR A 94 -16.09 -4.89 -12.33
CA THR A 94 -15.24 -6.02 -11.90
C THR A 94 -13.80 -5.86 -12.38
N GLU A 95 -13.60 -5.47 -13.64
CA GLU A 95 -12.27 -5.22 -14.18
C GLU A 95 -11.60 -4.01 -13.52
N LEU A 96 -12.35 -2.94 -13.23
CA LEU A 96 -11.84 -1.79 -12.47
C LEU A 96 -11.34 -2.21 -11.09
N ARG A 97 -12.07 -3.07 -10.35
CA ARG A 97 -11.57 -3.64 -9.09
C ARG A 97 -10.27 -4.42 -9.30
N HIS A 98 -10.17 -5.19 -10.38
CA HIS A 98 -8.93 -5.89 -10.72
C HIS A 98 -7.78 -4.94 -11.06
N TYR A 99 -8.04 -3.86 -11.80
CA TYR A 99 -7.02 -2.84 -12.09
C TYR A 99 -6.56 -2.13 -10.83
N LYS A 100 -7.49 -1.76 -9.94
CA LYS A 100 -7.20 -1.14 -8.65
C LYS A 100 -6.32 -2.05 -7.80
N ALA A 101 -6.75 -3.30 -7.59
CA ALA A 101 -5.95 -4.29 -6.89
C ALA A 101 -4.58 -4.43 -7.58
N LYS A 102 -4.54 -4.59 -8.91
CA LYS A 102 -3.28 -4.68 -9.68
C LYS A 102 -2.35 -3.49 -9.41
N GLN A 103 -2.86 -2.28 -9.33
CA GLN A 103 -2.08 -1.09 -9.03
C GLN A 103 -1.54 -1.11 -7.61
N GLU A 104 -2.41 -1.35 -6.63
CA GLU A 104 -2.04 -1.43 -5.21
C GLU A 104 -0.88 -2.42 -5.02
N ILE A 105 -0.88 -3.52 -5.77
CA ILE A 105 0.24 -4.45 -5.70
C ILE A 105 1.33 -4.16 -6.72
N ALA A 106 1.11 -3.53 -7.86
CA ALA A 106 2.18 -3.25 -8.83
C ALA A 106 3.19 -2.24 -8.26
N TYR A 107 2.73 -1.34 -7.41
CA TYR A 107 3.61 -0.50 -6.59
C TYR A 107 4.28 -1.29 -5.44
N GLU A 108 4.01 -2.61 -5.30
CA GLU A 108 4.53 -3.52 -4.26
C GLU A 108 5.01 -4.94 -4.75
N LEU A 109 4.90 -5.29 -6.04
CA LEU A 109 5.13 -6.64 -6.61
C LEU A 109 6.56 -6.95 -7.07
N PRO A 110 7.43 -5.98 -7.43
CA PRO A 110 8.85 -6.26 -7.68
C PRO A 110 9.54 -6.95 -6.50
N VAL A 111 8.97 -6.81 -5.30
CA VAL A 111 9.41 -7.41 -4.04
C VAL A 111 9.43 -8.94 -4.12
N LEU A 112 8.36 -9.60 -4.62
CA LEU A 112 8.23 -11.07 -4.60
C LEU A 112 9.37 -11.79 -5.33
N SER A 113 9.81 -11.24 -6.46
CA SER A 113 10.90 -11.82 -7.26
C SER A 113 12.27 -11.72 -6.60
N ARG A 114 12.41 -10.81 -5.63
CA ARG A 114 13.68 -10.52 -4.95
C ARG A 114 13.72 -11.08 -3.53
N LEU A 115 12.61 -11.64 -3.05
CA LEU A 115 12.55 -12.20 -1.70
C LEU A 115 13.53 -13.35 -1.51
N SER A 116 14.32 -13.26 -0.44
CA SER A 116 15.15 -14.35 0.05
C SER A 116 14.30 -15.54 0.51
N HIS A 117 14.95 -16.69 0.73
CA HIS A 117 14.29 -17.89 1.27
C HIS A 117 13.68 -17.63 2.65
N GLU A 118 14.40 -16.88 3.50
CA GLU A 118 14.01 -16.51 4.85
C GLU A 118 12.79 -15.57 4.84
N GLU A 119 12.76 -14.61 3.91
CA GLU A 119 11.63 -13.70 3.73
C GLU A 119 10.36 -14.44 3.30
N ARG A 120 10.48 -15.40 2.37
CA ARG A 120 9.37 -16.27 1.95
C ARG A 120 8.86 -17.13 3.11
N SER A 121 9.77 -17.72 3.87
CA SER A 121 9.44 -18.53 5.06
C SER A 121 8.67 -17.72 6.11
N PHE A 122 9.08 -16.48 6.35
CA PHE A 122 8.38 -15.57 7.27
C PHE A 122 6.97 -15.23 6.83
N LEU A 123 6.77 -14.88 5.55
CA LEU A 123 5.44 -14.58 5.01
C LEU A 123 4.51 -15.79 5.07
N ARG A 124 5.02 -17.01 4.80
CA ARG A 124 4.24 -18.24 4.95
C ARG A 124 3.78 -18.46 6.38
N GLU A 125 4.70 -18.32 7.35
CA GLU A 125 4.35 -18.49 8.75
C GLU A 125 3.24 -17.50 9.17
N LEU A 126 3.33 -16.25 8.71
CA LEU A 126 2.32 -15.23 8.95
C LEU A 126 0.99 -15.54 8.26
N SER A 127 1.02 -16.06 7.02
CA SER A 127 -0.21 -16.40 6.30
C SER A 127 -1.02 -17.52 6.97
N ALA A 128 -0.33 -18.41 7.69
CA ALA A 128 -0.97 -19.49 8.43
C ALA A 128 -1.68 -19.02 9.72
N LYS A 129 -1.51 -17.75 10.12
CA LYS A 129 -2.07 -17.17 11.36
C LYS A 129 -3.35 -16.38 11.09
N THR A 130 -4.22 -16.25 12.09
CA THR A 130 -5.39 -15.36 12.02
C THR A 130 -4.98 -13.89 12.00
N ILE A 131 -5.92 -13.01 11.65
CA ILE A 131 -5.67 -11.56 11.64
C ILE A 131 -5.24 -11.05 13.02
N GLU A 132 -5.89 -11.46 14.12
CA GLU A 132 -5.47 -11.03 15.47
C GLU A 132 -4.08 -11.57 15.83
N GLN A 133 -3.80 -12.83 15.47
CA GLN A 133 -2.51 -13.44 15.72
C GLN A 133 -1.37 -12.74 14.98
N ARG A 134 -1.60 -12.23 13.77
CA ARG A 134 -0.60 -11.46 13.00
C ARG A 134 -0.26 -10.13 13.65
N LEU A 135 -1.26 -9.42 14.18
CA LEU A 135 -1.04 -8.14 14.86
C LEU A 135 -0.16 -8.27 16.10
N ALA A 136 -0.26 -9.41 16.80
CA ALA A 136 0.59 -9.72 17.95
C ALA A 136 1.87 -10.48 17.57
N PHE A 137 2.01 -10.91 16.30
CA PHE A 137 3.11 -11.74 15.89
C PHE A 137 4.37 -10.91 15.72
N SER A 138 5.42 -11.33 16.43
CA SER A 138 6.76 -10.86 16.19
C SER A 138 7.75 -12.00 16.29
N ARG A 139 8.62 -12.14 15.28
CA ARG A 139 9.70 -13.12 15.32
C ARG A 139 10.91 -12.47 16.01
N ARG A 140 11.39 -13.11 17.07
CA ARG A 140 12.56 -12.65 17.82
C ARG A 140 13.80 -13.41 17.38
N PHE A 141 14.89 -12.68 17.24
CA PHE A 141 16.20 -13.19 16.87
C PHE A 141 17.21 -12.70 17.89
N SER A 142 18.01 -13.60 18.46
CA SER A 142 19.02 -13.24 19.45
C SER A 142 20.34 -13.93 19.10
N LYS A 143 21.44 -13.19 19.13
CA LYS A 143 22.79 -13.68 18.84
C LYS A 143 23.83 -12.90 19.60
N GLU A 144 24.90 -13.59 19.98
CA GLU A 144 26.14 -12.98 20.45
C GLU A 144 27.02 -12.62 19.25
N VAL A 145 27.42 -11.36 19.17
CA VAL A 145 28.20 -10.81 18.05
C VAL A 145 29.50 -10.28 18.61
N SER A 146 30.62 -10.80 18.11
CA SER A 146 31.94 -10.24 18.41
C SER A 146 32.06 -8.88 17.75
N ALA A 147 32.16 -7.82 18.55
CA ALA A 147 32.19 -6.44 18.08
C ALA A 147 32.83 -5.52 19.13
N SER A 148 33.43 -4.43 18.64
CA SER A 148 34.07 -3.41 19.48
C SER A 148 33.09 -2.43 20.13
N SER A 149 31.82 -2.42 19.68
CA SER A 149 30.75 -1.57 20.21
C SER A 149 29.38 -2.20 19.98
N GLN A 150 28.39 -1.74 20.75
CA GLN A 150 26.99 -2.15 20.60
C GLN A 150 26.44 -1.75 19.22
N ASP A 151 26.74 -0.54 18.75
CA ASP A 151 26.27 -0.06 17.45
C ASP A 151 26.78 -0.94 16.31
N GLN A 152 28.07 -1.29 16.33
CA GLN A 152 28.66 -2.20 15.36
C GLN A 152 28.00 -3.59 15.39
N ALA A 153 27.73 -4.13 16.58
CA ALA A 153 27.06 -5.42 16.73
C ALA A 153 25.63 -5.39 16.19
N VAL A 154 24.87 -4.34 16.50
CA VAL A 154 23.48 -4.18 16.06
C VAL A 154 23.40 -4.04 14.55
N GLU A 155 24.26 -3.21 13.94
CA GLU A 155 24.27 -3.02 12.49
C GLU A 155 24.66 -4.31 11.76
N SER A 156 25.70 -5.01 12.24
CA SER A 156 26.11 -6.31 11.69
C SER A 156 24.98 -7.34 11.78
N TYR A 157 24.32 -7.45 12.93
CA TYR A 157 23.26 -8.46 13.10
C TYR A 157 21.99 -8.11 12.34
N ARG A 158 21.64 -6.82 12.21
CA ARG A 158 20.54 -6.37 11.34
C ARG A 158 20.78 -6.71 9.88
N ALA A 159 22.02 -6.58 9.40
CA ALA A 159 22.38 -6.98 8.04
C ALA A 159 22.28 -8.50 7.84
N GLU A 160 22.60 -9.29 8.89
CA GLU A 160 22.51 -10.76 8.85
C GLU A 160 21.07 -11.29 8.92
N VAL A 161 20.24 -10.75 9.82
CA VAL A 161 18.82 -11.15 9.98
C VAL A 161 17.94 -10.57 8.87
N GLY A 162 18.41 -9.51 8.20
CA GLY A 162 17.63 -8.57 7.43
C GLY A 162 16.63 -9.20 6.46
N TYR A 163 15.37 -8.89 6.67
CA TYR A 163 14.30 -9.05 5.69
C TYR A 163 14.40 -7.88 4.69
N ILE A 164 15.52 -7.78 3.98
CA ILE A 164 15.96 -6.56 3.30
C ILE A 164 14.92 -6.05 2.31
N GLU A 165 14.35 -6.92 1.47
CA GLU A 165 13.36 -6.50 0.49
C GLU A 165 12.04 -6.15 1.17
N LEU A 166 11.61 -6.89 2.20
CA LEU A 166 10.43 -6.53 2.97
C LEU A 166 10.62 -5.21 3.73
N GLN A 167 11.77 -4.95 4.34
CA GLN A 167 12.08 -3.71 5.05
C GLN A 167 12.21 -2.53 4.09
N ARG A 168 12.91 -2.71 2.97
CA ARG A 168 13.11 -1.67 1.94
C ARG A 168 11.79 -1.20 1.35
N ASN A 169 10.80 -2.09 1.29
CA ASN A 169 9.46 -1.78 0.78
C ASN A 169 8.44 -1.51 1.89
N ASP A 170 8.90 -1.32 3.13
CA ASP A 170 8.06 -1.02 4.31
C ASP A 170 6.98 -2.06 4.60
N MET A 171 7.23 -3.33 4.25
CA MET A 171 6.37 -4.48 4.53
C MET A 171 6.63 -5.05 5.93
N ALA A 172 7.88 -5.01 6.38
CA ALA A 172 8.29 -5.51 7.68
C ALA A 172 9.20 -4.49 8.39
N ARG A 173 9.12 -4.46 9.71
CA ARG A 173 9.95 -3.61 10.56
C ARG A 173 10.79 -4.47 11.49
N VAL A 174 12.05 -4.07 11.68
CA VAL A 174 13.01 -4.72 12.57
C VAL A 174 13.40 -3.74 13.67
N ASP A 175 12.87 -3.97 14.87
CA ASP A 175 13.17 -3.15 16.04
C ASP A 175 14.26 -3.81 16.88
N LEU A 176 15.09 -2.99 17.51
CA LEU A 176 16.04 -3.45 18.54
C LEU A 176 15.27 -3.65 19.84
N GLU A 177 15.35 -4.83 20.44
CA GLU A 177 14.85 -5.05 21.81
C GLU A 177 15.94 -4.75 22.84
N HIS A 178 17.15 -5.27 22.63
CA HIS A 178 18.31 -4.94 23.47
C HIS A 178 19.64 -5.17 22.74
N ALA A 179 20.67 -4.45 23.19
CA ALA A 179 22.08 -4.69 22.89
C ALA A 179 22.87 -4.57 24.19
N ILE A 180 23.52 -5.65 24.62
CA ILE A 180 24.19 -5.72 25.92
C ILE A 180 25.61 -6.22 25.70
N THR A 181 26.61 -5.42 26.09
CA THR A 181 28.02 -5.83 26.08
C THR A 181 28.25 -6.89 27.15
N LEU A 182 28.83 -8.02 26.75
CA LEU A 182 29.13 -9.13 27.64
C LEU A 182 30.36 -8.83 28.49
N THR A 183 30.56 -9.65 29.53
CA THR A 183 31.64 -9.49 30.51
C THR A 183 33.05 -9.66 29.91
N ASP A 184 33.17 -10.24 28.72
CA ASP A 184 34.42 -10.37 27.97
C ASP A 184 34.87 -9.04 27.32
N GLY A 185 34.00 -8.03 27.28
CA GLY A 185 34.24 -6.71 26.69
C GLY A 185 34.34 -6.68 25.17
N ASN A 186 34.30 -7.84 24.51
CA ASN A 186 34.53 -7.99 23.06
C ASN A 186 33.32 -8.61 22.34
N SER A 187 32.28 -8.97 23.09
CA SER A 187 31.05 -9.56 22.55
C SER A 187 29.83 -8.77 23.01
N VAL A 188 28.83 -8.70 22.14
CA VAL A 188 27.56 -8.02 22.42
C VAL A 188 26.42 -8.98 22.14
N SER A 189 25.53 -9.17 23.12
CA SER A 189 24.26 -9.88 22.93
C SER A 189 23.23 -8.93 22.35
N VAL A 190 22.77 -9.20 21.13
CA VAL A 190 21.79 -8.40 20.41
C VAL A 190 20.49 -9.19 20.26
N SER A 191 19.35 -8.59 20.60
CA SER A 191 18.02 -9.11 20.30
C SER A 191 17.24 -8.17 19.39
N LEU A 192 16.70 -8.72 18.30
CA LEU A 192 15.91 -8.03 17.30
C LEU A 192 14.50 -8.61 17.23
N ARG A 193 13.51 -7.75 17.03
CA ARG A 193 12.11 -8.10 16.82
C ARG A 193 11.67 -7.75 15.41
N VAL A 194 11.13 -8.72 14.67
CA VAL A 194 10.58 -8.52 13.33
C VAL A 194 9.08 -8.69 13.33
N HIS A 195 8.35 -7.73 12.75
CA HIS A 195 6.89 -7.78 12.61
C HIS A 195 6.45 -7.11 11.31
N LEU A 196 5.24 -7.42 10.83
CA LEU A 196 4.67 -6.74 9.68
C LEU A 196 4.25 -5.32 10.04
N THR A 197 4.42 -4.40 9.10
CA THR A 197 3.77 -3.09 9.18
C THR A 197 2.28 -3.21 8.83
N GLY A 198 1.53 -2.11 8.97
CA GLY A 198 0.16 -2.05 8.46
C GLY A 198 0.10 -2.26 6.93
N LYS A 199 1.12 -1.77 6.21
CA LYS A 199 1.29 -1.98 4.75
C LYS A 199 1.53 -3.45 4.44
N GLY A 200 2.49 -4.08 5.11
CA GLY A 200 2.81 -5.50 4.95
C GLY A 200 1.65 -6.44 5.29
N THR A 201 0.81 -6.06 6.26
CA THR A 201 -0.38 -6.84 6.62
C THR A 201 -1.42 -6.82 5.51
N LYS A 202 -1.73 -5.64 4.94
CA LYS A 202 -2.64 -5.51 3.79
C LYS A 202 -2.11 -6.24 2.56
N TRP A 203 -0.80 -6.13 2.32
CA TRP A 203 -0.15 -6.83 1.22
C TRP A 203 -0.23 -8.35 1.37
N LEU A 204 0.04 -8.89 2.57
CA LEU A 204 -0.11 -10.32 2.82
C LEU A 204 -1.55 -10.80 2.61
N GLN A 205 -2.55 -10.04 3.08
CA GLN A 205 -3.97 -10.34 2.83
C GLN A 205 -4.29 -10.37 1.33
N TYR A 206 -3.72 -9.44 0.55
CA TYR A 206 -3.83 -9.47 -0.90
C TYR A 206 -3.22 -10.75 -1.49
N LEU A 207 -2.01 -11.12 -1.06
CA LEU A 207 -1.33 -12.33 -1.56
C LEU A 207 -2.16 -13.58 -1.26
N GLU A 208 -2.81 -13.64 -0.11
CA GLU A 208 -3.72 -14.74 0.26
C GLU A 208 -4.97 -14.77 -0.62
N ALA A 209 -5.67 -13.63 -0.73
CA ALA A 209 -6.87 -13.50 -1.53
C ALA A 209 -6.64 -13.86 -3.01
N THR A 210 -5.41 -13.68 -3.49
CA THR A 210 -5.00 -13.97 -4.86
C THR A 210 -4.19 -15.24 -5.04
N LYS A 211 -3.99 -16.03 -3.98
CA LYS A 211 -3.20 -17.29 -3.99
C LYS A 211 -1.77 -17.10 -4.50
N ARG A 212 -1.14 -16.00 -4.10
CA ARG A 212 0.23 -15.58 -4.47
C ARG A 212 1.19 -15.52 -3.29
N VAL A 213 0.82 -16.08 -2.14
CA VAL A 213 1.76 -16.22 -1.01
C VAL A 213 2.96 -17.05 -1.51
N PRO A 214 4.20 -16.53 -1.40
CA PRO A 214 5.37 -17.22 -1.92
C PRO A 214 5.59 -18.59 -1.29
N GLU A 215 5.91 -19.58 -2.13
CA GLU A 215 6.58 -20.81 -1.71
C GLU A 215 8.02 -20.55 -1.25
#